data_AF-A0AAN7HGN4-F1
#
_entry.id   AF-A0AAN7HGN4-F1
#
_cell.length_a   1.000
_cell.length_b   1.000
_cell.length_c   1.000
_cell.angle_alpha   90.00
_cell.angle_beta   90.00
_cell.angle_gamma   90.00
#
_symmetry.space_group_name_H-M   'P 1'
#
loop_
_entity.id
_entity.type
_entity.pdbx_description
1 polymer ?
#
loop_
_entity_poly.entity_id
_entity_poly.type
_entity_poly.pdbx_seq_one_letter_code
_entity_poly.pdbx_strand_id
1 'polypeptide(L)'
;MPGNVVKAFVTTGTVIKGAKSLTLGVATQTSLWNRPEAAVERDTRALPAEAEKFVMREAEHGDDNHYTAVVLDSADDYLESRHY
;
A
#
# COMPACT_ATOMS: atom_id res chain seq x y z
N MET A 1 5.14 7.01 18.78
CA MET A 1 3.78 6.78 18.28
C MET A 1 3.59 5.27 18.11
N PRO A 2 2.50 4.67 18.59
CA PRO A 2 2.28 3.24 18.40
C PRO A 2 2.03 2.97 16.90
N GLY A 3 2.95 2.27 16.26
CA GLY A 3 2.85 1.94 14.83
C GLY A 3 1.71 0.95 14.53
N ASN A 4 1.35 0.82 13.25
CA ASN A 4 0.34 -0.12 12.78
C ASN A 4 0.69 -1.55 13.21
N VAL A 5 -0.20 -2.19 13.98
CA VAL A 5 -0.04 -3.59 14.40
C VAL A 5 -0.89 -4.47 13.49
N VAL A 6 -0.27 -5.42 12.79
CA VAL A 6 -0.98 -6.45 12.02
C VAL A 6 -1.78 -7.33 12.98
N LYS A 7 -3.09 -7.39 12.78
CA LYS A 7 -4.02 -8.20 13.59
C LYS A 7 -4.42 -9.49 12.87
N ALA A 8 -4.52 -9.44 11.54
CA ALA A 8 -4.73 -10.59 10.68
C ALA A 8 -3.98 -10.40 9.35
N PHE A 9 -3.51 -11.49 8.76
CA PHE A 9 -2.89 -11.50 7.44
C PHE A 9 -3.19 -12.81 6.71
N VAL A 10 -3.12 -12.77 5.39
CA VAL A 10 -3.23 -13.93 4.49
C VAL A 10 -1.90 -14.17 3.83
N THR A 11 -1.37 -15.39 3.95
CA THR A 11 -0.18 -15.81 3.21
C THR A 11 -0.50 -15.90 1.72
N THR A 12 0.21 -15.14 0.90
CA THR A 12 0.07 -15.14 -0.56
C THR A 12 1.15 -15.98 -1.24
N GLY A 13 2.23 -16.30 -0.54
CA GLY A 13 3.27 -17.19 -1.04
C GLY A 13 4.45 -17.32 -0.10
N THR A 14 5.45 -18.06 -0.56
CA THR A 14 6.70 -18.29 0.16
C THR A 14 7.85 -18.18 -0.82
N VAL A 15 8.85 -17.38 -0.48
CA VAL A 15 10.11 -17.29 -1.23
C VAL A 15 11.15 -18.13 -0.52
N ILE A 16 11.78 -19.05 -1.24
CA ILE A 16 12.88 -19.88 -0.74
C ILE A 16 14.17 -19.40 -1.40
N LYS A 17 15.16 -19.02 -0.59
CA LYS A 17 16.50 -18.63 -1.06
C LYS A 17 17.57 -19.35 -0.24
N GLY A 18 18.19 -20.36 -0.84
CA GLY A 18 19.11 -21.26 -0.13
C GLY A 18 18.40 -22.00 1.00
N ALA A 19 18.97 -21.98 2.20
CA ALA A 19 18.41 -22.62 3.38
C ALA A 19 17.38 -21.75 4.13
N LYS A 20 16.97 -20.59 3.58
CA LYS A 20 16.01 -19.68 4.22
C LYS A 20 14.68 -19.64 3.47
N SER A 21 13.61 -19.58 4.23
CA SER A 21 12.24 -19.41 3.77
C SER A 21 11.69 -18.09 4.31
N LEU A 22 11.10 -17.28 3.44
CA LEU A 22 10.40 -16.05 3.78
C LEU A 22 8.94 -16.16 3.34
N THR A 23 8.03 -16.05 4.31
CA THR A 23 6.59 -16.01 4.05
C THR A 23 6.19 -14.62 3.57
N LEU A 24 5.52 -14.56 2.42
CA LEU A 24 4.87 -13.35 1.93
C LEU A 24 3.41 -13.38 2.37
N GLY A 25 2.98 -12.35 3.09
CA GLY A 25 1.62 -12.20 3.53
C GLY A 25 1.12 -10.77 3.36
N VAL A 26 -0.18 -10.63 3.13
CA VAL A 26 -0.87 -9.34 3.08
C VAL A 26 -1.70 -9.19 4.34
N ALA A 27 -1.50 -8.09 5.07
CA ALA A 27 -2.33 -7.77 6.23
C ALA A 27 -3.78 -7.54 5.78
N THR A 28 -4.72 -8.28 6.34
CA THR A 28 -6.16 -8.14 6.10
C THR A 28 -6.84 -7.34 7.21
N GLN A 29 -6.19 -7.19 8.36
CA GLN A 29 -6.65 -6.36 9.46
C GLN A 29 -5.46 -5.79 10.21
N THR A 30 -5.50 -4.50 10.54
CA THR A 30 -4.53 -3.88 11.45
C THR A 30 -5.27 -3.10 12.54
N SER A 31 -4.57 -2.74 13.63
CA SER A 31 -5.16 -1.97 14.74
C SER A 31 -5.77 -0.63 14.34
N LEU A 32 -5.44 -0.12 13.15
CA LEU A 32 -5.92 1.17 12.61
C LEU A 32 -6.53 1.05 11.20
N TRP A 33 -6.83 -0.16 10.71
CA TRP A 33 -7.29 -0.32 9.32
C TRP A 33 -8.32 -1.44 9.17
N ASN A 34 -9.56 -1.05 8.91
CA ASN A 34 -10.54 -1.87 8.22
C ASN A 34 -10.62 -1.35 6.79
N ARG A 35 -10.10 -2.10 5.81
CA ARG A 35 -10.31 -1.77 4.41
C ARG A 35 -11.76 -2.14 4.06
N PRO A 36 -12.66 -1.20 3.74
CA PRO A 36 -13.94 -1.59 3.16
C PRO A 36 -13.64 -2.25 1.80
N GLU A 37 -14.40 -3.30 1.48
CA GLU A 37 -14.24 -4.12 0.29
C GLU A 37 -14.07 -3.24 -0.96
N ALA A 38 -12.87 -3.32 -1.56
CA ALA A 38 -12.45 -2.77 -2.85
C ALA A 38 -13.37 -1.71 -3.51
N ALA A 39 -13.39 -0.48 -2.99
CA ALA A 39 -13.77 0.67 -3.81
C ALA A 39 -12.63 0.96 -4.79
N VAL A 40 -12.75 0.50 -6.03
CA VAL A 40 -11.81 0.85 -7.11
C VAL A 40 -12.26 2.21 -7.66
N GLU A 41 -11.70 3.30 -7.15
CA GLU A 41 -11.85 4.58 -7.84
C GLU A 41 -10.93 4.62 -9.06
N ARG A 42 -11.48 5.07 -10.18
CA ARG A 42 -10.72 5.23 -11.43
C ARG A 42 -10.15 6.64 -11.50
N ASP A 43 -8.83 6.75 -11.36
CA ASP A 43 -8.11 7.97 -11.74
C ASP A 43 -7.88 8.00 -13.25
N THR A 44 -8.30 9.07 -13.90
CA THR A 44 -8.06 9.29 -15.35
C THR A 44 -6.86 10.20 -15.62
N ARG A 45 -6.21 10.74 -14.58
CA ARG A 45 -5.00 11.56 -14.72
C ARG A 45 -3.86 10.72 -15.28
N ALA A 46 -3.21 11.23 -16.33
CA ALA A 46 -2.02 10.62 -16.91
C ALA A 46 -0.93 10.46 -15.84
N LEU A 47 -0.22 9.35 -15.88
CA LEU A 47 0.93 9.13 -15.00
C LEU A 47 2.20 9.75 -15.57
N PRO A 48 3.17 10.15 -14.72
CA PRO A 48 4.52 10.41 -15.17
C PRO A 48 5.05 9.24 -16.01
N ALA A 49 5.82 9.53 -17.06
CA ALA A 49 6.27 8.50 -17.99
C ALA A 49 7.18 7.44 -17.32
N GLU A 50 7.86 7.86 -16.27
CA GLU A 50 8.78 7.12 -15.44
C GLU A 50 8.12 6.37 -14.26
N ALA A 51 6.80 6.50 -14.09
CA ALA A 51 6.08 5.85 -12.99
C ALA A 51 5.99 4.33 -13.19
N GLU A 52 6.50 3.56 -12.21
CA GLU A 52 6.41 2.10 -12.22
C GLU A 52 5.67 1.52 -11.01
N LYS A 53 5.57 2.27 -9.90
CA LYS A 53 5.04 1.77 -8.63
C LYS A 53 4.09 2.76 -7.97
N PHE A 54 3.13 2.21 -7.22
CA PHE A 54 2.25 2.96 -6.33
C PHE A 54 2.28 2.38 -4.93
N VAL A 55 2.42 3.26 -3.93
CA VAL A 55 2.29 2.91 -2.52
C VAL A 55 1.12 3.69 -1.93
N MET A 56 0.11 2.99 -1.43
CA MET A 56 -1.05 3.60 -0.77
C MET A 56 -0.76 3.85 0.70
N ARG A 57 -1.07 5.06 1.18
CA ARG A 57 -1.09 5.43 2.60
C ARG A 57 -2.37 6.16 2.95
N GLU A 58 -2.78 6.09 4.22
CA GLU A 58 -3.84 6.94 4.76
C GLU A 58 -3.44 8.42 4.62
N ALA A 59 -4.38 9.29 4.29
CA ALA A 59 -4.16 10.72 4.41
C ALA A 59 -4.07 11.08 5.90
N GLU A 60 -3.24 12.06 6.27
CA GLU A 60 -3.08 12.51 7.67
C GLU A 60 -4.27 13.34 8.18
N HIS A 61 -5.46 13.14 7.59
CA HIS A 61 -6.69 13.86 7.86
C HIS A 61 -7.70 12.86 8.42
N GLY A 62 -8.01 12.96 9.71
CA GLY A 62 -8.95 12.07 10.39
C GLY A 62 -10.37 12.12 9.81
N ASP A 63 -11.17 11.12 10.20
CA ASP A 63 -12.58 10.82 9.88
C ASP A 63 -13.00 10.81 8.39
N ASP A 64 -12.27 11.47 7.49
CA ASP A 64 -12.46 11.39 6.05
C ASP A 64 -11.73 10.18 5.50
N ASN A 65 -12.44 9.33 4.73
CA ASN A 65 -11.88 8.18 4.03
C ASN A 65 -11.03 8.60 2.81
N HIS A 66 -10.09 9.53 3.01
CA HIS A 66 -9.15 9.95 1.99
C HIS A 66 -7.89 9.09 2.02
N TYR A 67 -7.41 8.71 0.86
CA TYR A 67 -6.19 7.95 0.70
C TYR A 67 -5.22 8.68 -0.22
N THR A 68 -3.95 8.61 0.14
CA THR A 68 -2.86 9.19 -0.66
C THR A 68 -2.07 8.08 -1.31
N ALA A 69 -2.00 8.09 -2.64
CA ALA A 69 -1.08 7.27 -3.40
C ALA A 69 0.24 8.02 -3.60
N VAL A 70 1.36 7.39 -3.26
CA VAL A 70 2.70 7.85 -3.60
C VAL A 70 3.14 7.15 -4.88
N VAL A 71 3.47 7.92 -5.90
CA VAL A 71 3.94 7.43 -7.19
C VAL A 71 5.47 7.40 -7.18
N LEU A 72 6.05 6.25 -7.49
CA LEU A 72 7.49 6.02 -7.50
C LEU A 72 7.96 5.49 -8.85
N ASP A 73 9.23 5.73 -9.16
CA ASP A 73 9.89 5.13 -10.31
C ASP A 73 10.41 3.70 -10.03
N SER A 74 11.15 3.12 -10.99
CA SER A 74 11.74 1.79 -10.86
C SER A 74 12.77 1.66 -9.73
N ALA A 75 13.44 2.75 -9.35
CA ALA A 75 14.44 2.84 -8.31
C ALA A 75 13.87 3.14 -6.91
N ASP A 76 12.54 3.23 -6.79
CA ASP A 76 11.81 3.65 -5.58
C ASP A 76 11.99 5.15 -5.26
N ASP A 77 12.43 5.96 -6.22
CA ASP A 77 12.52 7.41 -6.07
C ASP A 77 11.13 8.06 -6.19
N TYR A 78 10.92 9.12 -5.39
CA TYR A 78 9.65 9.85 -5.35
C TYR A 78 9.40 10.65 -6.62
N LEU A 79 8.23 10.47 -7.22
CA LEU A 79 7.76 11.27 -8.36
C LEU A 79 6.67 12.27 -7.93
N GLU A 80 5.56 11.78 -7.38
CA GLU A 80 4.46 12.64 -6.93
C GLU A 80 3.56 11.96 -5.89
N SER A 81 2.59 12.72 -5.36
CA SER A 81 1.51 12.20 -4.52
C SER A 81 0.15 12.55 -5.10
N ARG A 82 -0.77 11.59 -5.06
CA ARG A 82 -2.15 11.74 -5.50
C ARG A 82 -3.09 11.51 -4.34
N HIS A 83 -4.02 12.43 -4.17
CA HIS A 83 -5.08 12.33 -3.17
C HIS A 83 -6.37 11.85 -3.84
N TYR A 84 -7.09 11.03 -3.10
CA TYR A 84 -8.38 10.44 -3.44
C TYR A 84 -9.27 10.49 -2.20
#